data_AF-A0A3D3JF11-F1
#
_entry.id   AF-A0A3D3JF11-F1
#
_cell.length_a   1.000
_cell.length_b   1.000
_cell.length_c   1.000
_cell.angle_alpha   90.00
_cell.angle_beta   90.00
_cell.angle_gamma   90.00
#
_symmetry.space_group_name_H-M   'P 1'
#
loop_
_entity.id
_entity.type
_entity.pdbx_description
1 polymer ?
#
loop_
_entity_poly.entity_id
_entity_poly.type
_entity_poly.pdbx_seq_one_letter_code
_entity_poly.pdbx_strand_id
1 'polypeptide(L)'
;MIDLSTRSEQERRRFEELELLREHGVNPYPVTFDKTHDASAVLVSFDDADPAPLADIAVAGRVMTKRKMGKASFWHIQDHSGRIQVYLKKDDLGEFYDVLHLFDIG
;
A
#
# COMPACT_ATOMS: atom_id res chain seq x y z
N MET A 1 15.93 -22.92 -3.95
CA MET A 1 16.42 -22.01 -2.90
C MET A 1 17.11 -20.85 -3.61
N ILE A 2 16.68 -19.60 -3.37
CA ILE A 2 17.28 -18.42 -3.99
C ILE A 2 18.61 -18.17 -3.29
N ASP A 3 19.72 -18.12 -4.03
CA ASP A 3 21.00 -17.70 -3.48
C ASP A 3 20.99 -16.19 -3.21
N LEU A 4 21.10 -15.81 -1.94
CA LEU A 4 21.11 -14.42 -1.49
C LEU A 4 22.54 -13.86 -1.37
N SER A 5 23.57 -14.71 -1.42
CA SER A 5 24.97 -14.33 -1.15
C SER A 5 25.56 -13.37 -2.19
N THR A 6 25.00 -13.33 -3.39
CA THR A 6 25.40 -12.44 -4.50
C THR A 6 24.55 -11.19 -4.63
N ARG A 7 23.46 -11.07 -3.85
CA ARG A 7 22.52 -9.94 -3.90
C ARG A 7 22.98 -8.75 -3.08
N SER A 8 22.47 -7.58 -3.46
CA SER A 8 22.63 -6.34 -2.70
C SER A 8 21.97 -6.42 -1.32
N GLU A 9 22.41 -5.58 -0.38
CA GLU A 9 21.81 -5.48 0.95
C GLU A 9 20.30 -5.21 0.90
N GLN A 10 19.89 -4.29 0.02
CA GLN A 10 18.48 -3.94 -0.16
C GLN A 10 17.64 -5.13 -0.64
N GLU A 11 18.15 -5.92 -1.59
CA GLU A 11 17.43 -7.10 -2.05
C GLU A 11 17.30 -8.15 -0.95
N ARG A 12 18.36 -8.41 -0.19
CA ARG A 12 18.32 -9.36 0.94
C ARG A 12 17.26 -8.96 1.95
N ARG A 13 17.26 -7.69 2.35
CA ARG A 13 16.26 -7.13 3.26
C ARG A 13 14.84 -7.30 2.73
N ARG A 14 14.61 -7.08 1.43
CA ARG A 14 13.28 -7.31 0.81
C ARG A 14 12.84 -8.77 0.84
N PHE A 15 13.77 -9.71 0.71
CA PHE A 15 13.46 -11.13 0.89
C PHE A 15 13.14 -11.47 2.34
N GLU A 16 13.84 -10.88 3.31
CA GLU A 16 13.52 -11.04 4.73
C GLU A 16 12.14 -10.46 5.06
N GLU A 17 11.83 -9.25 4.59
CA GLU A 17 10.51 -8.62 4.74
C GLU A 17 9.39 -9.44 4.08
N LEU A 18 9.68 -10.08 2.94
CA LEU A 18 8.75 -10.98 2.25
C LEU A 18 8.39 -12.21 3.09
N GLU A 19 9.36 -12.85 3.75
CA GLU A 19 9.07 -13.98 4.64
C GLU A 19 8.29 -13.52 5.87
N LEU A 20 8.66 -12.38 6.47
CA LEU A 20 7.92 -11.80 7.59
C LEU A 20 6.45 -11.50 7.20
N LEU A 21 6.18 -10.99 6.00
CA LEU A 21 4.80 -10.79 5.53
C LEU A 21 4.00 -12.11 5.53
N ARG A 22 4.61 -13.21 5.08
CA ARG A 22 3.97 -14.54 5.09
C ARG A 22 3.73 -15.06 6.50
N GLU A 23 4.68 -14.86 7.41
CA GLU A 23 4.53 -15.22 8.84
C GLU A 23 3.37 -14.47 9.50
N HIS A 24 3.12 -13.22 9.07
CA HIS A 24 1.95 -12.43 9.50
C HIS A 24 0.66 -12.79 8.74
N GLY A 25 0.64 -13.88 7.96
CA GLY A 25 -0.53 -14.34 7.22
C GLY A 25 -0.89 -13.50 5.99
N VAL A 26 -0.02 -12.60 5.55
CA VAL A 26 -0.23 -11.79 4.36
C VAL A 26 0.24 -12.55 3.13
N ASN A 27 -0.64 -12.71 2.13
CA ASN A 27 -0.24 -13.20 0.81
C ASN A 27 0.44 -12.05 0.03
N PRO A 28 1.74 -12.12 -0.26
CA PRO A 28 2.45 -11.05 -0.98
C PRO A 28 2.10 -10.98 -2.47
N TYR A 29 1.51 -12.04 -3.03
CA TYR A 29 1.16 -12.14 -4.45
C TYR A 29 -0.31 -12.61 -4.62
N PRO A 30 -1.29 -11.80 -4.20
CA PRO A 30 -2.70 -12.12 -4.44
C PRO A 30 -3.00 -12.11 -5.95
N VAL A 31 -3.83 -13.05 -6.39
CA VAL A 31 -4.18 -13.22 -7.82
C VAL A 31 -5.15 -12.13 -8.29
N THR A 32 -6.04 -11.66 -7.40
CA THR A 32 -7.09 -10.70 -7.71
C THR A 32 -7.19 -9.62 -6.63
N PHE A 33 -7.67 -8.46 -7.04
CA PHE A 33 -8.06 -7.36 -6.18
C PHE A 33 -9.21 -6.62 -6.86
N ASP A 34 -10.32 -6.44 -6.15
CA ASP A 34 -11.53 -5.81 -6.69
C ASP A 34 -11.41 -4.28 -6.69
N LYS A 35 -10.58 -3.77 -7.60
CA LYS A 35 -10.41 -2.32 -7.80
C LYS A 35 -11.70 -1.70 -8.33
N THR A 36 -12.18 -0.64 -7.70
CA THR A 36 -13.39 0.07 -8.14
C THR A 36 -13.07 1.32 -8.96
N HIS A 37 -11.95 2.00 -8.70
CA HIS A 37 -11.61 3.25 -9.37
C HIS A 37 -10.14 3.35 -9.76
N ASP A 38 -9.89 4.17 -10.77
CA ASP A 38 -8.57 4.70 -11.09
C ASP A 38 -8.29 5.98 -10.30
N ALA A 39 -7.03 6.21 -9.95
CA ALA A 39 -6.60 7.36 -9.16
C ALA A 39 -7.07 8.69 -9.75
N SER A 40 -6.95 8.90 -11.07
CA SER A 40 -7.40 10.13 -11.72
C SER A 40 -8.92 10.29 -11.67
N ALA A 41 -9.68 9.21 -11.81
CA ALA A 41 -11.14 9.24 -11.77
C ALA A 41 -11.65 9.69 -10.40
N VAL A 42 -11.02 9.21 -9.31
CA VAL A 42 -11.32 9.65 -7.94
C VAL A 42 -11.03 11.14 -7.80
N LEU A 43 -9.84 11.59 -8.21
CA LEU A 43 -9.43 12.99 -8.05
C LEU A 43 -10.27 13.97 -8.85
N VAL A 44 -10.75 13.58 -10.04
CA VAL A 44 -11.60 14.42 -10.89
C VAL A 44 -13.03 14.48 -10.39
N SER A 45 -13.54 13.37 -9.86
CA SER A 45 -14.95 13.25 -9.44
C SER A 45 -15.19 13.66 -7.99
N PHE A 46 -14.13 13.96 -7.24
CA PHE A 46 -14.23 14.36 -5.84
C PHE A 46 -14.80 15.77 -5.71
N ASP A 47 -15.85 15.90 -4.92
CA ASP A 47 -16.48 17.16 -4.54
C ASP A 47 -16.51 17.27 -3.02
N ASP A 48 -15.89 18.32 -2.47
CA ASP A 48 -15.90 18.60 -1.03
C ASP A 48 -17.32 18.84 -0.48
N ALA A 49 -18.24 19.32 -1.32
CA ALA A 49 -19.62 19.59 -0.93
C ALA A 49 -20.47 18.30 -0.85
N ASP A 50 -20.10 17.27 -1.59
CA ASP A 50 -20.79 15.97 -1.60
C ASP A 50 -19.79 14.80 -1.73
N PRO A 51 -19.16 14.39 -0.62
CA PRO A 51 -18.19 13.29 -0.64
C PRO A 51 -18.84 11.90 -0.67
N ALA A 52 -20.17 11.80 -0.51
CA ALA A 52 -20.87 10.53 -0.37
C ALA A 52 -20.63 9.53 -1.52
N PRO A 53 -20.53 9.96 -2.79
CA PRO A 53 -20.27 9.04 -3.91
C PRO A 53 -18.91 8.34 -3.84
N LEU A 54 -17.94 8.87 -3.09
CA LEU A 54 -16.58 8.33 -2.94
C LEU A 54 -16.28 7.86 -1.52
N ALA A 55 -17.31 7.62 -0.71
CA ALA A 55 -17.16 7.16 0.67
C ALA A 55 -16.58 5.74 0.79
N ASP A 56 -16.83 4.88 -0.20
CA ASP A 56 -16.31 3.50 -0.25
C ASP A 56 -15.73 3.20 -1.64
N ILE A 57 -14.40 3.23 -1.73
CA ILE A 57 -13.67 3.00 -2.96
C ILE A 57 -12.44 2.12 -2.72
N ALA A 58 -12.01 1.41 -3.77
CA ALA A 58 -10.83 0.58 -3.78
C ALA A 58 -9.93 0.99 -4.96
N VAL A 59 -8.68 1.31 -4.67
CA VAL A 59 -7.64 1.67 -5.64
C VAL A 59 -6.44 0.74 -5.49
N ALA A 60 -5.69 0.53 -6.56
CA ALA A 60 -4.49 -0.31 -6.55
C ALA A 60 -3.41 0.28 -7.45
N GLY A 61 -2.14 0.17 -7.02
CA GLY A 61 -1.00 0.69 -7.77
C GLY A 61 0.31 0.49 -7.01
N ARG A 62 1.37 1.09 -7.55
CA ARG A 62 2.73 1.04 -6.99
C ARG A 62 2.88 1.99 -5.81
N VAL A 63 3.55 1.58 -4.73
CA VAL A 63 3.84 2.46 -3.60
C VAL A 63 5.03 3.35 -3.97
N MET A 64 4.78 4.63 -4.23
CA MET A 64 5.84 5.56 -4.66
C MET A 64 6.54 6.24 -3.48
N THR A 65 5.78 6.53 -2.42
CA THR A 65 6.32 7.17 -1.21
C THR A 65 5.56 6.69 0.00
N LYS A 66 6.23 6.68 1.16
CA LYS A 66 5.65 6.40 2.47
C LYS A 66 6.16 7.41 3.49
N ARG A 67 5.30 7.89 4.37
CA ARG A 67 5.66 8.78 5.50
C ARG A 67 4.90 8.34 6.74
N LYS A 68 5.62 7.98 7.80
CA LYS A 68 5.05 7.59 9.09
C LYS A 68 5.04 8.78 10.05
N MET A 69 3.92 9.01 10.71
CA MET A 69 3.70 10.04 11.71
C MET A 69 2.96 9.45 12.91
N GLY A 70 3.71 8.88 13.86
CA GLY A 70 3.14 8.22 15.03
C GLY A 70 2.20 7.05 14.66
N LYS A 71 0.93 7.17 15.03
CA LYS A 71 -0.14 6.20 14.76
C LYS A 71 -0.79 6.33 13.38
N ALA A 72 -0.24 7.15 12.49
CA ALA A 72 -0.72 7.24 11.12
C ALA A 72 0.40 7.25 10.08
N SER A 73 0.07 6.88 8.85
CA SER A 73 0.96 6.83 7.71
C SER A 73 0.29 7.43 6.47
N PHE A 74 1.07 8.14 5.66
CA PHE A 74 0.64 8.72 4.39
C PHE A 74 1.45 8.12 3.27
N TRP A 75 0.80 7.40 2.37
CA TRP A 75 1.46 6.80 1.21
C TRP A 75 0.94 7.43 -0.08
N HIS A 76 1.75 7.42 -1.12
CA HIS A 76 1.26 7.69 -2.48
C HIS A 76 1.24 6.39 -3.26
N ILE A 77 0.07 6.05 -3.77
CA ILE A 77 -0.16 4.92 -4.66
C ILE A 77 -0.27 5.47 -6.08
N GLN A 78 0.49 4.90 -7.01
CA GLN A 78 0.49 5.30 -8.41
C GLN A 78 0.00 4.15 -9.29
N ASP A 79 -1.09 4.37 -9.99
CA ASP A 79 -1.58 3.47 -11.03
C ASP A 79 -1.22 4.01 -12.42
N HIS A 80 -1.83 3.45 -13.46
CA HIS A 80 -1.60 3.87 -14.84
C HIS A 80 -2.18 5.25 -15.17
N SER A 81 -3.17 5.71 -14.39
CA SER A 81 -3.92 6.94 -14.61
C SER A 81 -3.30 8.13 -13.88
N GLY A 82 -2.64 7.88 -12.75
CA GLY A 82 -2.09 8.94 -11.91
C GLY A 82 -1.68 8.47 -10.52
N ARG A 83 -1.60 9.43 -9.60
CA ARG A 83 -1.15 9.20 -8.23
C ARG A 83 -2.20 9.70 -7.25
N ILE A 84 -2.53 8.87 -6.27
CA ILE A 84 -3.44 9.21 -5.18
C ILE A 84 -2.74 9.03 -3.83
N GLN A 85 -3.03 9.91 -2.88
CA GLN A 85 -2.55 9.77 -1.51
C GLN A 85 -3.53 8.91 -0.71
N VAL A 86 -3.01 7.96 0.05
CA VAL A 86 -3.79 7.18 1.02
C VAL A 86 -3.36 7.53 2.43
N TYR A 87 -4.35 7.64 3.32
CA TYR A 87 -4.17 7.92 4.73
C TYR A 87 -4.53 6.69 5.54
N LEU A 88 -3.54 6.13 6.25
CA LEU A 88 -3.65 4.87 6.96
C LEU A 88 -3.51 5.16 8.46
N LYS A 89 -4.53 4.86 9.27
CA LYS A 89 -4.48 5.03 10.73
C LYS A 89 -4.46 3.68 11.44
N LYS A 90 -3.76 3.64 12.58
CA LYS A 90 -3.77 2.46 13.46
C LYS A 90 -5.16 2.14 14.00
N ASP A 91 -5.96 3.15 14.30
CA ASP A 91 -7.29 2.95 14.85
C ASP A 91 -8.25 2.28 13.83
N ASP A 92 -8.05 2.54 12.53
CA ASP A 92 -8.86 1.95 11.45
C ASP A 92 -8.35 0.56 11.03
N LEU A 93 -7.03 0.32 11.12
CA LEU A 93 -6.37 -0.91 10.64
C LEU A 93 -6.04 -1.92 11.75
N GLY A 94 -6.16 -1.54 13.02
CA GLY A 94 -5.82 -2.39 14.16
C GLY A 94 -4.37 -2.88 14.13
N GLU A 95 -4.16 -4.17 14.41
CA GLU A 95 -2.83 -4.81 14.42
C GLU A 95 -2.19 -4.84 13.02
N PHE A 96 -2.99 -4.85 11.95
CA PHE A 96 -2.47 -4.82 10.58
C PHE A 96 -1.68 -3.54 10.29
N TYR A 97 -1.95 -2.44 11.00
CA TYR A 97 -1.14 -1.23 10.90
C TYR A 97 0.35 -1.49 11.17
N ASP A 98 0.64 -2.36 12.14
CA ASP A 98 2.01 -2.68 12.49
C ASP A 98 2.68 -3.52 11.40
N VAL A 99 1.95 -4.20 10.51
CA VAL A 99 2.51 -4.93 9.35
C VAL A 99 2.90 -4.00 8.21
N LEU A 100 2.34 -2.78 8.14
CA LEU A 100 2.59 -1.82 7.06
C LEU A 100 4.07 -1.45 6.87
N HIS A 101 4.92 -1.62 7.90
CA HIS A 101 6.35 -1.33 7.80
C HIS A 101 7.13 -2.32 6.92
N LEU A 102 6.57 -3.52 6.69
CA LEU A 102 7.16 -4.58 5.85
C LEU A 102 6.88 -4.38 4.36
N PHE A 103 5.85 -3.60 4.01
CA PHE A 103 5.64 -3.17 2.62
C PHE A 103 6.68 -2.15 2.25
N ASP A 104 7.13 -2.12 1.01
CA ASP A 104 8.29 -1.33 0.58
C ASP A 104 7.99 -0.38 -0.58
N ILE A 105 8.83 0.64 -0.81
CA ILE A 105 8.63 1.52 -1.98
C ILE A 105 8.92 0.72 -3.26
N GLY A 106 7.98 0.74 -4.19
CA GLY A 106 8.03 0.02 -5.44
C GLY A 106 6.80 -0.82 -5.67
#